data_AF-A0A2X1PLR0-F1
#
_entry.id   AF-A0A2X1PLR0-F1
#
_cell.length_a   1.000
_cell.length_b   1.000
_cell.length_c   1.000
_cell.angle_alpha   90.00
_cell.angle_beta   90.00
_cell.angle_gamma   90.00
#
_symmetry.space_group_name_H-M   'P 1'
#
loop_
_entity.id
_entity.type
_entity.pdbx_description
1 polymer ?
#
loop_
_entity_poly.entity_id
_entity_poly.type
_entity_poly.pdbx_seq_one_letter_code
_entity_poly.pdbx_strand_id
1 'polypeptide(L)'
;MILLSPRNICLAVVWQANGEFRYLTSIGEGKVAGEYLGKDRYSEYASDNRKRHLFYWNHNSSFLQNWRLNINYTRVSDKRYFNDFDSIYGRSTDGYANQYARIAYYQPNYNFSLSAHQFQIFDDIVNIGPYRAVPQLDFNYHKYDLANEWLNFKLHSQAVRFDNDSKLMPTAWRFHAEPSLNSLMSNKYGSLNIETKLYATRYEQKKGSGKNAEDVQKTVNRVIPQFKVDLQSVLATRYNVLKRVYTNLRTARAVFISSLPKSKQYWFNT
;
A
#
# COMPACT_ATOMS: atom_id res chain seq x y z
N MET A 1 11.31 -24.07 -13.08
CA MET A 1 10.43 -25.26 -12.97
C MET A 1 9.08 -24.89 -13.57
N ILE A 2 8.56 -25.71 -14.50
CA ILE A 2 7.25 -25.47 -15.15
C ILE A 2 6.32 -26.61 -14.72
N LEU A 3 5.15 -26.26 -14.18
CA LEU A 3 4.10 -27.22 -13.82
C LEU A 3 2.88 -26.93 -14.69
N LEU A 4 2.45 -27.93 -15.45
CA LEU A 4 1.22 -27.88 -16.23
C LEU A 4 0.25 -28.91 -15.64
N SER A 5 -0.98 -28.47 -15.33
CA SER A 5 -2.01 -29.34 -14.75
C SER A 5 -3.32 -29.16 -15.52
N PRO A 6 -3.72 -30.14 -16.35
CA PRO A 6 -5.09 -30.17 -16.87
C PRO A 6 -6.06 -30.58 -15.76
N ARG A 7 -7.22 -29.92 -15.67
CA ARG A 7 -8.33 -30.32 -14.79
C ARG A 7 -9.61 -30.51 -15.60
N ASN A 8 -10.29 -31.64 -15.36
CA ASN A 8 -11.62 -31.93 -15.88
C ASN A 8 -12.64 -31.66 -14.76
N ILE A 9 -13.51 -30.67 -14.95
CA ILE A 9 -14.53 -30.32 -13.96
C ILE A 9 -15.80 -31.10 -14.30
N CYS A 10 -16.15 -32.14 -13.51
CA CYS A 10 -17.24 -33.08 -13.88
C CYS A 10 -18.64 -32.41 -14.03
N LEU A 11 -18.86 -31.24 -13.41
CA LEU A 11 -20.09 -30.45 -13.54
C LEU A 11 -20.11 -29.55 -14.80
N ALA A 12 -19.00 -29.40 -15.52
CA ALA A 12 -18.87 -28.62 -16.75
C ALA A 12 -18.13 -29.46 -17.80
N VAL A 13 -18.75 -29.84 -18.92
CA VAL A 13 -18.05 -30.49 -20.05
C VAL A 13 -17.14 -29.47 -20.74
N VAL A 14 -16.04 -29.14 -20.07
CA VAL A 14 -15.13 -28.03 -20.35
C VAL A 14 -13.75 -28.39 -19.79
N TRP A 15 -12.72 -28.10 -20.58
CA TRP A 15 -11.33 -28.27 -20.19
C TRP A 15 -10.78 -26.99 -19.57
N GLN A 16 -10.24 -27.08 -18.36
CA GLN A 16 -9.47 -26.01 -17.73
C GLN A 16 -7.97 -26.32 -17.87
N ALA A 17 -7.22 -25.38 -18.44
CA ALA A 17 -5.77 -25.45 -18.54
C ALA A 17 -5.14 -24.54 -17.49
N ASN A 18 -4.35 -25.13 -16.58
CA ASN A 18 -3.62 -24.38 -15.56
C ASN A 18 -2.12 -24.56 -15.81
N GLY A 19 -1.40 -23.45 -15.87
CA GLY A 19 0.05 -23.42 -15.99
C GLY A 19 0.68 -22.56 -14.90
N GLU A 20 1.72 -23.07 -14.26
CA GLU A 20 2.54 -22.34 -13.31
C GLU A 20 4.00 -22.42 -13.73
N PHE A 21 4.65 -21.26 -13.83
CA PHE A 21 6.06 -21.11 -14.14
C PHE A 21 6.76 -20.45 -12.94
N ARG A 22 7.73 -21.16 -12.36
CA ARG A 22 8.60 -20.63 -11.29
C ARG A 22 10.01 -20.45 -11.80
N TYR A 23 10.58 -19.29 -11.54
CA TYR A 23 11.96 -18.95 -11.88
C TYR A 23 12.70 -18.38 -10.67
N LEU A 24 14.01 -18.64 -10.68
CA LEU A 24 14.99 -18.06 -9.79
C LEU A 24 16.16 -17.65 -10.67
N THR A 25 16.43 -16.36 -10.77
CA THR A 25 17.47 -15.78 -11.62
C THR A 25 18.28 -14.77 -10.83
N SER A 26 19.38 -14.26 -11.40
CA SER A 26 20.17 -13.18 -10.80
C SER A 26 19.36 -11.89 -10.61
N ILE A 27 18.30 -11.72 -11.40
CA ILE A 27 17.35 -10.61 -11.30
C ILE A 27 16.20 -10.89 -10.34
N GLY A 28 16.23 -11.98 -9.56
CA GLY A 28 15.27 -12.28 -8.49
C GLY A 28 14.47 -13.58 -8.70
N GLU A 29 13.50 -13.79 -7.81
CA GLU A 29 12.60 -14.93 -7.86
C GLU A 29 11.21 -14.52 -8.28
N GLY A 30 10.47 -15.43 -8.90
CA GLY A 30 9.10 -15.14 -9.26
C GLY A 30 8.31 -16.35 -9.71
N LYS A 31 7.02 -16.11 -9.77
CA LYS A 31 6.00 -17.05 -10.18
C LYS A 31 5.06 -16.36 -11.15
N VAL A 32 4.86 -16.96 -12.30
CA VAL A 32 3.82 -16.60 -13.26
C VAL A 32 2.85 -17.77 -13.33
N ALA A 33 1.56 -17.49 -13.26
CA ALA A 33 0.54 -18.51 -13.44
C ALA A 33 -0.58 -18.00 -14.34
N GLY A 34 -1.12 -18.92 -15.13
CA GLY A 34 -2.23 -18.69 -16.02
C GLY A 34 -3.24 -19.82 -15.88
N GLU A 35 -4.50 -19.47 -15.75
CA GLU A 35 -5.61 -20.41 -15.81
C GLU A 35 -6.52 -19.99 -16.94
N TYR A 36 -6.95 -20.93 -17.78
CA TYR A 36 -7.79 -20.67 -18.94
C TYR A 36 -8.90 -21.69 -19.09
N LEU A 37 -10.11 -21.20 -19.32
CA LEU A 37 -11.30 -22.00 -19.58
C LEU A 37 -11.95 -21.54 -20.89
N GLY A 38 -12.07 -22.47 -21.85
CA GLY A 38 -12.49 -22.14 -23.21
C GLY A 38 -14.00 -21.90 -23.42
N LYS A 39 -14.87 -22.56 -22.66
CA LYS A 39 -16.33 -22.43 -22.83
C LYS A 39 -17.09 -22.75 -21.55
N ASP A 40 -17.66 -21.78 -20.87
CA ASP A 40 -18.52 -22.03 -19.71
C ASP A 40 -19.93 -22.55 -20.12
N ARG A 41 -20.54 -23.39 -19.26
CA ARG A 41 -21.89 -23.97 -19.42
C ARG A 41 -23.00 -23.02 -19.00
N TYR A 42 -22.74 -22.08 -18.10
CA TYR A 42 -23.75 -21.15 -17.60
C TYR A 42 -24.04 -20.06 -18.65
N SER A 43 -25.07 -20.29 -19.46
CA SER A 43 -25.53 -19.37 -20.51
C SER A 43 -26.25 -18.13 -19.99
N GLU A 44 -26.64 -18.11 -18.71
CA GLU A 44 -27.45 -17.05 -18.10
C GLU A 44 -26.69 -15.79 -17.70
N TYR A 45 -25.35 -15.83 -17.67
CA TYR A 45 -24.52 -14.74 -17.12
C TYR A 45 -23.45 -14.23 -18.08
N ALA A 46 -23.53 -14.61 -19.36
CA ALA A 46 -22.53 -14.28 -20.37
C ALA A 46 -22.76 -12.88 -20.97
N SER A 47 -22.11 -11.86 -20.41
CA SER A 47 -21.77 -10.68 -21.20
C SER A 47 -20.58 -11.05 -22.11
N ASP A 48 -20.88 -11.24 -23.40
CA ASP A 48 -20.03 -11.29 -24.61
C ASP A 48 -18.75 -12.16 -24.69
N ASN A 49 -18.22 -12.77 -23.63
CA ASN A 49 -17.03 -13.61 -23.77
C ASN A 49 -17.06 -14.85 -22.86
N ARG A 50 -17.41 -16.00 -23.45
CA ARG A 50 -17.48 -17.33 -22.80
C ARG A 50 -16.13 -17.88 -22.29
N LYS A 51 -15.07 -17.07 -22.40
CA LYS A 51 -13.69 -17.42 -22.08
C LYS A 51 -13.34 -16.83 -20.72
N ARG A 52 -13.13 -17.68 -19.73
CA ARG A 52 -12.68 -17.24 -18.40
C ARG A 52 -11.19 -17.47 -18.25
N HIS A 53 -10.50 -16.50 -17.67
CA HIS A 53 -9.05 -16.58 -17.50
C HIS A 53 -8.59 -15.86 -16.25
N LEU A 54 -7.52 -16.38 -15.66
CA LEU A 54 -6.77 -15.75 -14.58
C LEU A 54 -5.32 -15.62 -15.03
N PHE A 55 -4.74 -14.45 -14.79
CA PHE A 55 -3.32 -14.21 -14.93
C PHE A 55 -2.79 -13.72 -13.58
N TYR A 56 -1.77 -14.41 -13.09
CA TYR A 56 -1.09 -14.11 -11.84
C TYR A 56 0.40 -13.96 -12.10
N TRP A 57 0.98 -12.88 -11.59
CA TRP A 57 2.41 -12.66 -11.61
C TRP A 57 2.87 -12.08 -10.28
N ASN A 58 3.69 -12.87 -9.60
CA ASN A 58 4.43 -12.44 -8.43
C ASN A 58 5.93 -12.44 -8.74
N HIS A 59 6.59 -11.35 -8.46
CA HIS A 59 8.04 -11.24 -8.59
C HIS A 59 8.61 -10.43 -7.45
N ASN A 60 9.65 -10.97 -6.83
CA ASN A 60 10.38 -10.31 -5.78
C ASN A 60 11.87 -10.39 -6.11
N SER A 61 12.51 -9.23 -6.08
CA SER A 61 13.91 -9.13 -6.44
C SER A 61 14.61 -8.06 -5.62
N SER A 62 15.82 -8.41 -5.20
CA SER A 62 16.86 -7.46 -4.81
C SER A 62 18.02 -7.60 -5.80
N PHE A 63 17.91 -6.95 -6.96
CA PHE A 63 18.96 -6.96 -7.97
C PHE A 63 19.91 -5.77 -7.78
N LEU A 64 21.16 -5.88 -8.25
CA LEU A 64 22.14 -4.78 -8.23
C LEU A 64 22.28 -4.05 -6.86
N GLN A 65 22.53 -4.82 -5.79
CA GLN A 65 22.74 -4.44 -4.36
C GLN A 65 21.64 -3.60 -3.69
N ASN A 66 21.21 -2.52 -4.34
CA ASN A 66 20.39 -1.44 -3.79
C ASN A 66 19.02 -1.33 -4.47
N TRP A 67 18.81 -2.03 -5.60
CA TRP A 67 17.51 -2.04 -6.27
C TRP A 67 16.62 -3.13 -5.74
N ARG A 68 15.34 -2.81 -5.58
CA ARG A 68 14.28 -3.75 -5.22
C ARG A 68 13.15 -3.64 -6.21
N LEU A 69 12.72 -4.77 -6.77
CA LEU A 69 11.57 -4.86 -7.66
C LEU A 69 10.55 -5.79 -7.02
N ASN A 70 9.33 -5.30 -6.87
CA ASN A 70 8.21 -6.02 -6.31
C ASN A 70 7.04 -5.92 -7.29
N ILE A 71 6.56 -7.05 -7.77
CA ILE A 71 5.38 -7.14 -8.62
C ILE A 71 4.42 -8.13 -7.98
N ASN A 72 3.19 -7.69 -7.79
CA ASN A 72 2.08 -8.52 -7.35
C ASN A 72 0.87 -8.14 -8.21
N TYR A 73 0.71 -8.88 -9.31
CA TYR A 73 -0.32 -8.61 -10.30
C TYR A 73 -1.24 -9.81 -10.43
N THR A 74 -2.51 -9.59 -10.11
CA THR A 74 -3.57 -10.57 -10.34
C THR A 74 -4.64 -9.91 -11.20
N ARG A 75 -5.03 -10.59 -12.27
CA ARG A 75 -6.14 -10.16 -13.14
C ARG A 75 -6.99 -11.35 -13.50
N VAL A 76 -8.29 -11.15 -13.40
CA VAL A 76 -9.30 -12.15 -13.79
C VAL A 76 -10.20 -11.58 -14.88
N SER A 77 -10.78 -12.47 -15.68
CA SER A 77 -11.70 -12.14 -16.77
C SER A 77 -12.96 -11.44 -16.29
N ASP A 78 -13.51 -11.92 -15.17
CA ASP A 78 -14.82 -11.55 -14.66
C ASP A 78 -14.80 -11.48 -13.14
N LYS A 79 -15.76 -10.76 -12.58
CA LYS A 79 -15.83 -10.50 -11.14
C LYS A 79 -16.22 -11.72 -10.31
N ARG A 80 -16.87 -12.72 -10.92
CA ARG A 80 -17.31 -13.94 -10.22
C ARG A 80 -16.31 -15.07 -10.31
N TYR A 81 -15.13 -14.84 -10.91
CA TYR A 81 -14.14 -15.87 -11.16
C TYR A 81 -13.81 -16.69 -9.91
N PHE A 82 -13.48 -16.04 -8.79
CA PHE A 82 -13.13 -16.75 -7.55
C PHE A 82 -14.34 -17.33 -6.79
N ASN A 83 -15.56 -16.92 -7.13
CA ASN A 83 -16.78 -17.54 -6.60
C ASN A 83 -17.08 -18.86 -7.30
N ASP A 84 -16.78 -18.92 -8.60
CA ASP A 84 -17.09 -20.08 -9.45
C ASP A 84 -15.94 -21.09 -9.51
N PHE A 85 -14.68 -20.66 -9.29
CA PHE A 85 -13.50 -21.50 -9.38
C PHE A 85 -12.57 -21.38 -8.16
N ASP A 86 -12.19 -22.54 -7.63
CA ASP A 86 -11.10 -22.64 -6.67
C ASP A 86 -9.75 -22.48 -7.38
N SER A 87 -9.08 -21.36 -7.09
CA SER A 87 -7.69 -21.11 -7.48
C SER A 87 -6.80 -21.07 -6.24
N ILE A 88 -5.51 -21.41 -6.41
CA ILE A 88 -4.51 -21.18 -5.36
C ILE A 88 -4.05 -19.71 -5.28
N TYR A 89 -4.45 -18.89 -6.26
CA TYR A 89 -4.04 -17.48 -6.40
C TYR A 89 -5.12 -16.49 -5.96
N GLY A 90 -6.29 -16.96 -5.54
CA GLY A 90 -7.36 -16.15 -4.95
C GLY A 90 -8.52 -17.04 -4.48
N ARG A 91 -9.37 -16.48 -3.61
CA ARG A 91 -10.49 -17.17 -2.95
C ARG A 91 -11.80 -16.44 -3.19
N SER A 92 -12.92 -17.14 -3.06
CA SER A 92 -14.27 -16.55 -3.13
C SER A 92 -14.51 -15.45 -2.10
N THR A 93 -13.78 -15.46 -0.99
CA THR A 93 -13.83 -14.41 0.04
C THR A 93 -13.11 -13.12 -0.36
N ASP A 94 -12.34 -13.14 -1.45
CA ASP A 94 -11.56 -11.98 -1.87
C ASP A 94 -12.50 -10.98 -2.56
N GLY A 95 -12.58 -9.75 -2.05
CA GLY A 95 -13.41 -8.69 -2.63
C GLY A 95 -12.76 -7.94 -3.80
N TYR A 96 -11.47 -8.16 -4.03
CA TYR A 96 -10.69 -7.49 -5.08
C TYR A 96 -9.42 -8.28 -5.45
N ALA A 97 -8.94 -8.10 -6.68
CA ALA A 97 -7.59 -8.49 -7.08
C ALA A 97 -6.64 -7.29 -7.06
N ASN A 98 -5.44 -7.52 -6.53
CA ASN A 98 -4.39 -6.51 -6.45
C ASN A 98 -3.55 -6.48 -7.74
N GLN A 99 -3.30 -5.27 -8.24
CA GLN A 99 -2.44 -4.99 -9.39
C GLN A 99 -1.39 -3.96 -8.97
N TYR A 100 -0.26 -4.47 -8.48
CA TYR A 100 0.79 -3.68 -7.87
C TYR A 100 2.14 -3.96 -8.52
N ALA A 101 2.85 -2.89 -8.85
CA ALA A 101 4.25 -2.94 -9.23
C ALA A 101 5.00 -1.81 -8.54
N ARG A 102 6.18 -2.10 -7.99
CA ARG A 102 7.06 -1.14 -7.37
C ARG A 102 8.51 -1.45 -7.68
N ILE A 103 9.23 -0.43 -8.11
CA ILE A 103 10.69 -0.42 -8.18
C ILE A 103 11.20 0.61 -7.18
N ALA A 104 12.22 0.23 -6.41
CA ALA A 104 12.79 1.06 -5.36
C ALA A 104 14.31 0.98 -5.37
N TYR A 105 14.95 2.08 -5.01
CA TYR A 105 16.39 2.21 -4.85
C TYR A 105 16.70 2.66 -3.42
N TYR A 106 17.55 1.91 -2.73
CA TYR A 106 17.89 2.13 -1.33
C TYR A 106 19.35 2.50 -1.18
N GLN A 107 19.61 3.59 -0.46
CA GLN A 107 20.91 4.02 0.01
C GLN A 107 20.84 4.23 1.53
N PRO A 108 21.98 4.31 2.25
CA PRO A 108 21.98 4.45 3.70
C PRO A 108 21.15 5.65 4.20
N ASN A 109 21.20 6.77 3.48
CA ASN A 109 20.59 8.04 3.89
C ASN A 109 19.34 8.41 3.09
N TYR A 110 19.02 7.69 2.02
CA TYR A 110 17.82 7.98 1.23
C TYR A 110 17.29 6.75 0.51
N ASN A 111 16.01 6.77 0.22
CA ASN A 111 15.41 5.82 -0.70
C ASN A 111 14.44 6.53 -1.63
N PHE A 112 14.31 5.95 -2.81
CA PHE A 112 13.42 6.41 -3.86
C PHE A 112 12.60 5.22 -4.33
N SER A 113 11.30 5.41 -4.56
CA SER A 113 10.49 4.39 -5.20
C SER A 113 9.47 4.94 -6.17
N LEU A 114 9.28 4.21 -7.25
CA LEU A 114 8.22 4.40 -8.21
C LEU A 114 7.29 3.19 -8.13
N SER A 115 6.00 3.44 -7.99
CA SER A 115 4.99 2.40 -7.90
C SER A 115 3.74 2.73 -8.72
N ALA A 116 3.03 1.68 -9.07
CA ALA A 116 1.71 1.72 -9.67
C ALA A 116 0.83 0.74 -8.90
N HIS A 117 -0.32 1.22 -8.41
CA HIS A 117 -1.24 0.41 -7.62
C HIS A 117 -2.67 0.60 -8.13
N GLN A 118 -3.28 -0.52 -8.52
CA GLN A 118 -4.64 -0.60 -9.01
C GLN A 118 -5.34 -1.78 -8.36
N PHE A 119 -6.66 -1.69 -8.25
CA PHE A 119 -7.51 -2.75 -7.74
C PHE A 119 -8.55 -3.12 -8.79
N GLN A 120 -8.82 -4.41 -8.92
CA GLN A 120 -9.98 -4.92 -9.65
C GLN A 120 -11.00 -5.41 -8.62
N ILE A 121 -12.06 -4.63 -8.40
CA ILE A 121 -13.14 -5.03 -7.48
C ILE A 121 -14.07 -6.06 -8.10
N PHE A 122 -14.58 -6.95 -7.27
CA PHE A 122 -15.45 -8.06 -7.68
C PHE A 122 -16.94 -7.84 -7.35
N ASP A 123 -17.28 -6.63 -6.90
CA ASP A 123 -18.66 -6.26 -6.61
C ASP A 123 -19.35 -5.66 -7.85
N ASP A 124 -20.57 -6.12 -8.13
CA ASP A 124 -21.46 -5.61 -9.18
C ASP A 124 -22.38 -4.48 -8.70
N ILE A 125 -22.54 -4.32 -7.40
CA ILE A 125 -23.43 -3.33 -6.78
C ILE A 125 -22.74 -1.96 -6.74
N VAL A 126 -21.41 -1.93 -6.62
CA VAL A 126 -20.64 -0.69 -6.56
C VAL A 126 -20.41 -0.15 -7.98
N ASN A 127 -21.19 0.86 -8.35
CA ASN A 127 -21.10 1.52 -9.67
C ASN A 127 -19.87 2.45 -9.80
N ILE A 128 -19.16 2.73 -8.70
CA ILE A 128 -17.99 3.61 -8.65
C ILE A 128 -16.80 2.80 -8.12
N GLY A 129 -15.89 2.42 -9.02
CA GLY A 129 -14.69 1.68 -8.64
C GLY A 129 -13.74 2.45 -7.72
N PRO A 130 -12.80 1.76 -7.06
CA PRO A 130 -11.78 2.41 -6.25
C PRO A 130 -10.83 3.24 -7.10
N TYR A 131 -10.18 4.22 -6.50
CA TYR A 131 -9.10 4.96 -7.15
C TYR A 131 -7.87 4.07 -7.36
N ARG A 132 -7.15 4.32 -8.45
CA ARG A 132 -5.80 3.82 -8.71
C ARG A 132 -4.77 4.91 -8.46
N ALA A 133 -3.61 4.53 -7.95
CA ALA A 133 -2.45 5.40 -7.73
C ALA A 133 -1.39 5.09 -8.79
N VAL A 134 -1.45 5.81 -9.92
CA VAL A 134 -0.59 5.54 -11.09
C VAL A 134 -0.23 6.84 -11.82
N PRO A 135 1.04 7.27 -11.81
CA PRO A 135 2.16 6.76 -10.99
C PRO A 135 2.12 7.30 -9.55
N GLN A 136 2.79 6.59 -8.64
CA GLN A 136 3.14 7.06 -7.30
C GLN A 136 4.66 7.05 -7.12
N LEU A 137 5.21 8.23 -6.85
CA LEU A 137 6.61 8.48 -6.55
C LEU A 137 6.77 8.77 -5.05
N ASP A 138 7.68 8.08 -4.38
CA ASP A 138 8.03 8.33 -2.99
C ASP A 138 9.54 8.54 -2.87
N PHE A 139 9.93 9.59 -2.13
CA PHE A 139 11.30 9.89 -1.78
C PHE A 139 11.40 10.08 -0.27
N ASN A 140 12.33 9.38 0.35
CA ASN A 140 12.62 9.50 1.77
C ASN A 140 14.08 9.82 1.96
N TYR A 141 14.38 10.85 2.74
CA TYR A 141 15.73 11.23 3.12
C TYR A 141 15.84 11.24 4.64
N HIS A 142 16.93 10.69 5.16
CA HIS A 142 17.25 10.62 6.57
C HIS A 142 18.66 11.17 6.78
N LYS A 143 18.78 12.11 7.70
CA LYS A 143 20.08 12.60 8.16
C LYS A 143 20.06 12.59 9.68
N TYR A 144 20.86 11.69 10.23
CA TYR A 144 21.06 11.57 11.66
C TYR A 144 22.17 12.52 12.11
N ASP A 145 22.23 12.73 13.42
CA ASP A 145 23.35 13.39 14.10
C ASP A 145 23.63 14.84 13.71
N LEU A 146 22.58 15.57 13.34
CA LEU A 146 22.68 17.00 13.10
C LEU A 146 22.99 17.76 14.39
N ALA A 147 23.70 18.88 14.20
CA ALA A 147 23.99 19.89 15.20
C ALA A 147 24.83 19.43 16.41
N ASN A 148 25.59 18.33 16.34
CA ASN A 148 26.27 17.65 17.47
C ASN A 148 25.40 16.53 18.07
N GLU A 149 24.84 15.66 17.23
CA GLU A 149 24.17 14.41 17.66
C GLU A 149 22.82 14.55 18.40
N TRP A 150 22.31 15.77 18.61
CA TRP A 150 21.04 16.00 19.32
C TRP A 150 19.82 16.03 18.41
N LEU A 151 20.01 16.12 17.09
CA LEU A 151 18.92 16.35 16.14
C LEU A 151 18.97 15.38 14.97
N ASN A 152 17.82 14.79 14.65
CA ASN A 152 17.61 13.91 13.53
C ASN A 152 16.62 14.54 12.56
N PHE A 153 17.01 14.64 11.29
CA PHE A 153 16.17 15.16 10.22
C PHE A 153 15.64 14.02 9.34
N LYS A 154 14.36 14.09 9.02
CA LYS A 154 13.72 13.20 8.04
C LYS A 154 12.91 14.05 7.08
N LEU A 155 12.96 13.72 5.81
CA LEU A 155 12.09 14.30 4.78
C LEU A 155 11.41 13.16 4.05
N HIS A 156 10.08 13.13 4.13
CA HIS A 156 9.26 12.33 3.24
C HIS A 156 8.68 13.24 2.15
N SER A 157 8.73 12.80 0.91
CA SER A 157 8.16 13.52 -0.23
C SER A 157 7.46 12.54 -1.14
N GLN A 158 6.28 12.90 -1.61
CA GLN A 158 5.45 12.05 -2.45
C GLN A 158 4.81 12.85 -3.58
N ALA A 159 4.80 12.28 -4.78
CA ALA A 159 4.02 12.75 -5.91
C ALA A 159 3.18 11.60 -6.44
N VAL A 160 1.86 11.73 -6.37
CA VAL A 160 0.95 10.65 -6.76
C VAL A 160 -0.18 11.19 -7.63
N ARG A 161 -0.52 10.43 -8.67
CA ARG A 161 -1.72 10.65 -9.47
C ARG A 161 -2.81 9.66 -9.08
N PHE A 162 -3.91 10.19 -8.60
CA PHE A 162 -5.14 9.45 -8.36
C PHE A 162 -6.03 9.52 -9.59
N ASP A 163 -6.46 8.36 -10.05
CA ASP A 163 -7.33 8.21 -11.21
C ASP A 163 -8.45 7.20 -10.92
N ASN A 164 -9.55 7.28 -11.65
CA ASN A 164 -10.73 6.44 -11.45
C ASN A 164 -11.41 6.16 -12.79
N ASP A 165 -11.97 4.97 -12.96
CA ASP A 165 -12.65 4.60 -14.20
C ASP A 165 -14.06 5.23 -14.33
N SER A 166 -14.67 5.62 -13.20
CA SER A 166 -15.96 6.32 -13.19
C SER A 166 -15.82 7.75 -13.68
N LYS A 167 -16.62 8.12 -14.69
CA LYS A 167 -16.68 9.50 -15.23
C LYS A 167 -17.19 10.52 -14.21
N LEU A 168 -17.85 10.09 -13.14
CA LEU A 168 -18.33 10.97 -12.08
C LEU A 168 -17.20 11.40 -11.14
N MET A 169 -16.17 10.57 -11.02
CA MET A 169 -15.07 10.81 -10.10
C MET A 169 -14.04 11.75 -10.75
N PRO A 170 -13.60 12.80 -10.04
CA PRO A 170 -12.49 13.64 -10.46
C PRO A 170 -11.16 12.90 -10.37
N THR A 171 -10.15 13.44 -11.03
CA THR A 171 -8.77 12.95 -10.98
C THR A 171 -7.90 13.97 -10.28
N ALA A 172 -6.83 13.55 -9.60
CA ALA A 172 -6.01 14.48 -8.84
C ALA A 172 -4.53 14.11 -8.86
N TRP A 173 -3.68 15.11 -9.05
CA TRP A 173 -2.28 15.04 -8.64
C TRP A 173 -2.15 15.54 -7.21
N ARG A 174 -1.45 14.79 -6.37
CA ARG A 174 -1.09 15.19 -5.01
C ARG A 174 0.42 15.24 -4.89
N PHE A 175 0.92 16.42 -4.52
CA PHE A 175 2.30 16.64 -4.12
C PHE A 175 2.34 16.84 -2.61
N HIS A 176 3.18 16.08 -1.92
CA HIS A 176 3.27 16.08 -0.47
C HIS A 176 4.73 16.17 -0.05
N ALA A 177 5.02 17.00 0.94
CA ALA A 177 6.30 17.10 1.61
C ALA A 177 6.08 17.13 3.12
N GLU A 178 6.80 16.28 3.83
CA GLU A 178 6.78 16.13 5.28
C GLU A 178 8.22 16.16 5.80
N PRO A 179 8.81 17.36 6.00
CA PRO A 179 10.00 17.50 6.82
C PRO A 179 9.65 17.26 8.29
N SER A 180 10.55 16.55 8.97
CA SER A 180 10.46 16.20 10.38
C SER A 180 11.81 16.40 11.06
N LEU A 181 11.77 16.98 12.24
CA LEU A 181 12.90 17.12 13.15
C LEU A 181 12.57 16.36 14.43
N ASN A 182 13.50 15.54 14.88
CA ASN A 182 13.37 14.73 16.09
C ASN A 182 14.60 14.95 16.97
N SER A 183 14.39 15.20 18.26
CA SER A 183 15.43 15.17 19.28
C SER A 183 15.06 14.15 20.36
N LEU A 184 15.95 13.18 20.57
CA LEU A 184 15.79 12.11 21.55
C LEU A 184 16.86 12.27 22.64
N MET A 185 16.41 12.51 23.87
CA MET A 185 17.26 12.53 25.06
C MET A 185 16.91 11.31 25.89
N SER A 186 17.89 10.46 26.20
CA SER A 186 17.65 9.23 26.98
C SER A 186 18.68 9.02 28.06
N ASN A 187 18.27 8.41 29.16
CA ASN A 187 19.12 7.99 30.26
C ASN A 187 18.62 6.64 30.84
N LYS A 188 19.25 6.16 31.92
CA LYS A 188 18.92 4.87 32.55
C LYS A 188 17.49 4.80 33.12
N TYR A 189 16.84 5.94 33.35
CA TYR A 189 15.55 6.04 34.04
C TYR A 189 14.40 6.42 33.08
N GLY A 190 14.70 6.77 31.83
CA GLY A 190 13.69 7.18 30.86
C GLY A 190 14.24 7.85 29.61
N SER A 191 13.31 8.31 28.78
CA SER A 191 13.58 9.04 27.55
C SER A 191 12.56 10.14 27.30
N LEU A 192 13.03 11.26 26.74
CA LEU A 192 12.23 12.37 26.25
C LEU A 192 12.48 12.51 24.75
N ASN A 193 11.43 12.38 23.95
CA ASN A 193 11.48 12.54 22.50
C ASN A 193 10.60 13.71 22.06
N ILE A 194 11.23 14.74 21.52
CA ILE A 194 10.56 15.92 20.96
C ILE A 194 10.60 15.81 19.45
N GLU A 195 9.43 15.89 18.80
CA GLU A 195 9.30 15.74 17.35
C GLU A 195 8.43 16.86 16.79
N THR A 196 8.97 17.56 15.79
CA THR A 196 8.27 18.60 15.03
C THR A 196 8.14 18.14 13.59
N LYS A 197 6.96 18.30 13.02
CA LYS A 197 6.60 17.90 11.65
C LYS A 197 5.83 19.01 10.96
N LEU A 198 5.98 19.11 9.65
CA LEU A 198 5.19 20.01 8.82
C LEU A 198 4.61 19.25 7.63
N TYR A 199 3.29 19.11 7.58
CA TYR A 199 2.61 18.48 6.46
C TYR A 199 2.27 19.53 5.41
N ALA A 200 3.06 19.65 4.35
CA ALA A 200 2.77 20.51 3.21
C ALA A 200 2.21 19.66 2.07
N THR A 201 0.97 19.92 1.64
CA THR A 201 0.29 19.17 0.57
C THR A 201 -0.35 20.11 -0.43
N ARG A 202 -0.16 19.85 -1.72
CA ARG A 202 -0.81 20.53 -2.83
C ARG A 202 -1.55 19.52 -3.68
N TYR A 203 -2.82 19.81 -3.95
CA TYR A 203 -3.67 19.03 -4.84
C TYR A 203 -3.95 19.83 -6.10
N GLU A 204 -3.80 19.18 -7.25
CA GLU A 204 -4.25 19.67 -8.55
C GLU A 204 -5.33 18.73 -9.06
N GLN A 205 -6.59 19.18 -9.01
CA GLN A 205 -7.77 18.36 -9.24
C GLN A 205 -8.42 18.73 -10.57
N LYS A 206 -8.96 17.73 -11.24
CA LYS A 206 -9.75 17.87 -12.47
C LYS A 206 -11.09 17.18 -12.27
N LYS A 207 -12.17 17.94 -12.45
CA LYS A 207 -13.56 17.47 -12.40
C LYS A 207 -13.77 16.24 -13.28
N GLY A 208 -14.65 15.33 -12.84
CA GLY A 208 -15.14 14.22 -13.65
C GLY A 208 -15.82 14.69 -14.94
N SER A 209 -15.81 13.86 -15.98
CA SER A 209 -16.41 14.18 -17.29
C SER A 209 -17.91 13.84 -17.39
N GLY A 210 -18.49 13.22 -16.35
CA GLY A 210 -19.91 12.86 -16.31
C GLY A 210 -20.82 14.07 -16.10
N LYS A 211 -22.05 13.99 -16.64
CA LYS A 211 -23.05 15.08 -16.56
C LYS A 211 -23.39 15.50 -15.12
N ASN A 212 -23.31 14.57 -14.17
CA ASN A 212 -23.59 14.78 -12.74
C ASN A 212 -22.32 14.72 -11.88
N ALA A 213 -21.13 14.98 -12.44
CA ALA A 213 -19.91 15.03 -11.65
C ALA A 213 -19.93 16.23 -10.70
N GLU A 214 -19.51 16.02 -9.45
CA GLU A 214 -19.40 17.09 -8.46
C GLU A 214 -18.34 18.12 -8.87
N ASP A 215 -18.58 19.38 -8.48
CA ASP A 215 -17.59 20.43 -8.66
C ASP A 215 -16.47 20.31 -7.62
N VAL A 216 -15.22 20.39 -8.09
CA VAL A 216 -14.03 20.35 -7.25
C VAL A 216 -13.18 21.59 -7.46
N GLN A 217 -12.51 22.04 -6.39
CA GLN A 217 -11.54 23.11 -6.50
C GLN A 217 -10.32 22.62 -7.28
N LYS A 218 -9.94 23.36 -8.33
CA LYS A 218 -8.82 22.99 -9.21
C LYS A 218 -7.49 22.87 -8.45
N THR A 219 -7.25 23.77 -7.48
CA THR A 219 -6.02 23.79 -6.70
C THR A 219 -6.35 23.94 -5.22
N VAL A 220 -5.83 23.02 -4.39
CA VAL A 220 -6.00 23.08 -2.92
C VAL A 220 -4.63 22.95 -2.27
N ASN A 221 -4.27 23.92 -1.44
CA ASN A 221 -3.03 23.89 -0.65
C ASN A 221 -3.38 23.68 0.83
N ARG A 222 -2.61 22.81 1.49
CA ARG A 222 -2.79 22.46 2.89
C ARG A 222 -1.45 22.39 3.59
N VAL A 223 -1.28 23.18 4.65
CA VAL A 223 -0.08 23.18 5.50
C VAL A 223 -0.51 22.98 6.94
N ILE A 224 -0.06 21.90 7.57
CA ILE A 224 -0.41 21.55 8.95
C ILE A 224 0.89 21.32 9.74
N PRO A 225 1.24 22.20 10.69
CA PRO A 225 2.32 21.91 11.62
C PRO A 225 1.83 20.92 12.69
N GLN A 226 2.73 20.03 13.10
CA GLN A 226 2.52 19.10 14.20
C GLN A 226 3.73 19.16 15.13
N PHE A 227 3.44 19.16 16.43
CA PHE A 227 4.41 19.06 17.50
C PHE A 227 4.03 17.89 18.41
N LYS A 228 5.00 17.04 18.74
CA LYS A 228 4.81 15.87 19.60
C LYS A 228 5.91 15.82 20.65
N VAL A 229 5.53 15.56 21.90
CA VAL A 229 6.44 15.27 23.00
C VAL A 229 6.05 13.91 23.57
N ASP A 230 7.02 13.00 23.63
CA ASP A 230 6.84 11.65 24.15
C ASP A 230 7.83 11.45 25.31
N LEU A 231 7.29 11.24 26.51
CA LEU A 231 8.04 11.00 27.73
C LEU A 231 7.82 9.55 28.16
N GLN A 232 8.90 8.80 28.34
CA GLN A 232 8.88 7.44 28.86
C GLN A 232 9.78 7.33 30.08
N SER A 233 9.34 6.61 31.10
CA SER A 233 10.11 6.32 32.32
C SER A 233 10.10 4.83 32.62
N VAL A 234 11.20 4.32 33.17
CA VAL A 234 11.34 2.93 33.63
C VAL A 234 11.84 2.94 35.08
N LEU A 235 11.14 2.22 35.93
CA LEU A 235 11.44 2.03 37.35
C LEU A 235 11.67 0.54 37.60
N ALA A 236 12.83 0.19 38.16
CA ALA A 236 13.14 -1.18 38.56
C ALA A 236 13.06 -1.31 40.07
N THR A 237 12.26 -2.26 40.57
CA THR A 237 12.19 -2.59 41.99
C THR A 237 12.63 -4.04 42.18
N ARG A 238 13.64 -4.25 43.02
CA ARG A 238 14.09 -5.59 43.40
C ARG A 238 13.46 -5.98 44.73
N TYR A 239 12.93 -7.19 44.82
CA TYR A 239 12.38 -7.73 46.06
C TYR A 239 12.73 -9.21 46.20
N ASN A 240 12.87 -9.66 47.45
CA ASN A 240 13.28 -11.02 47.76
C ASN A 240 12.08 -11.78 48.33
N VAL A 241 11.82 -12.98 47.80
CA VAL A 241 10.81 -13.91 48.35
C VAL A 241 11.47 -15.28 48.46
N LEU A 242 11.48 -15.86 49.65
CA LEU A 242 11.94 -17.23 49.92
C LEU A 242 13.32 -17.54 49.28
N LYS A 243 14.33 -16.71 49.57
CA LYS A 243 15.71 -16.79 49.03
C LYS A 243 15.85 -16.61 47.50
N ARG A 244 14.79 -16.25 46.79
CA ARG A 244 14.83 -15.87 45.37
C ARG A 244 14.72 -14.35 45.21
N VAL A 245 15.53 -13.79 44.31
CA VAL A 245 15.52 -12.36 43.96
C VAL A 245 14.64 -12.17 42.73
N TYR A 246 13.63 -11.31 42.83
CA TYR A 246 12.78 -10.90 41.73
C TYR A 246 13.06 -9.44 41.37
N THR A 247 13.05 -9.11 40.08
CA THR A 247 13.11 -7.73 39.60
C THR A 247 11.81 -7.41 38.87
N ASN A 248 11.09 -6.41 39.36
CA ASN A 248 9.90 -5.86 38.71
C ASN A 248 10.29 -4.59 37.95
N LEU A 249 9.87 -4.48 36.69
CA LEU A 249 10.03 -3.30 35.86
C LEU A 249 8.66 -2.65 35.69
N ARG A 250 8.54 -1.38 36.08
CA ARG A 250 7.37 -0.55 35.85
C ARG A 250 7.72 0.52 34.83
N THR A 251 6.89 0.68 33.81
CA THR A 251 7.08 1.70 32.79
C THR A 251 5.92 2.67 32.80
N ALA A 252 6.20 3.97 32.73
CA ALA A 252 5.20 5.01 32.51
C ALA A 252 5.48 5.69 31.17
N ARG A 253 4.44 6.05 30.43
CA ARG A 253 4.56 6.79 29.16
C ARG A 253 3.49 7.87 29.07
N ALA A 254 3.88 9.08 28.70
CA ALA A 254 3.01 10.20 28.45
C ALA A 254 3.32 10.78 27.06
N VAL A 255 2.28 10.95 26.23
CA VAL A 255 2.43 11.48 24.87
C VAL A 255 1.53 12.70 24.74
N PHE A 256 2.13 13.84 24.40
CA PHE A 256 1.43 15.05 24.02
C PHE A 256 1.58 15.29 22.52
N ILE A 257 0.48 15.56 21.83
CA ILE A 257 0.46 15.88 20.41
C ILE A 257 -0.37 17.15 20.25
N SER A 258 0.20 18.15 19.59
CA SER A 258 -0.53 19.32 19.13
C SER A 258 -0.38 19.46 17.61
N SER A 259 -1.49 19.83 16.97
CA SER A 259 -1.53 20.18 15.55
C SER A 259 -2.54 21.30 15.41
N LEU A 260 -2.21 22.36 14.68
CA LEU A 260 -3.14 23.47 14.46
C LEU A 260 -4.05 23.14 13.27
N PRO A 261 -5.35 22.86 13.46
CA PRO A 261 -6.25 22.53 12.37
C PRO A 261 -7.10 23.76 12.09
N LYS A 262 -6.66 24.63 11.19
CA LYS A 262 -7.54 25.65 10.58
C LYS A 262 -7.44 25.69 9.06
N SER A 263 -7.16 24.57 8.42
CA SER A 263 -7.52 24.39 7.01
C SER A 263 -8.80 23.57 6.94
N LYS A 264 -9.91 24.16 6.45
CA LYS A 264 -11.09 23.40 6.05
C LYS A 264 -10.62 22.26 5.15
N GLN A 265 -10.86 21.02 5.58
CA GLN A 265 -10.58 19.84 4.76
C GLN A 265 -11.66 19.82 3.67
N TYR A 266 -11.33 20.34 2.48
CA TYR A 266 -12.15 20.14 1.30
C TYR A 266 -11.83 18.74 0.75
N TRP A 267 -12.44 17.73 1.34
CA TRP A 267 -12.63 16.43 0.70
C TRP A 267 -14.09 16.32 0.29
N PHE A 268 -14.31 15.82 -0.93
CA PHE A 268 -15.47 15.06 -1.37
C PHE A 268 -16.52 14.87 -0.28
N ASN A 269 -17.50 15.77 -0.25
CA ASN A 269 -18.73 15.48 0.47
C ASN A 269 -19.44 14.46 -0.41
N THR A 270 -19.56 13.23 0.10
CA THR A 270 -20.52 12.21 -0.35
C THR A 270 -21.93 12.79 -0.53
#